data_AF-A0A846J1B7-F1
#
_entry.id   AF-A0A846J1B7-F1
#
_cell.length_a   1.000
_cell.length_b   1.000
_cell.length_c   1.000
_cell.angle_alpha   90.00
_cell.angle_beta   90.00
_cell.angle_gamma   90.00
#
_symmetry.space_group_name_H-M   'P 1'
#
loop_
_entity.id
_entity.type
_entity.pdbx_description
1 polymer ?
#
loop_
_entity_poly.entity_id
_entity_poly.type
_entity_poly.pdbx_seq_one_letter_code
_entity_poly.pdbx_strand_id
1 'polypeptide(L)' 'MFKSVKQHDEKDCSATCLSMICKKYGFKIPLRKVRTLIQIDDYGTNIYGFIKKY' A
#
# COMPACT_ATOMS: atom_id res chain seq x y z
N MET A 1 -11.79 -2.57 -15.45
CA MET A 1 -12.32 -2.15 -14.14
C MET A 1 -11.22 -2.16 -13.09
N PHE A 2 -10.98 -1.05 -12.38
CA PHE A 2 -10.11 -1.07 -11.20
C PHE A 2 -10.87 -1.74 -10.07
N LYS A 3 -10.35 -2.86 -9.54
CA LYS A 3 -10.97 -3.53 -8.39
C LYS A 3 -10.61 -2.73 -7.15
N SER A 4 -11.61 -2.15 -6.50
CA SER A 4 -11.42 -1.51 -5.21
C SER A 4 -10.90 -2.54 -4.19
N VAL A 5 -9.95 -2.11 -3.36
CA VAL A 5 -9.50 -2.85 -2.20
C VAL A 5 -10.01 -2.12 -0.97
N LYS A 6 -10.60 -2.84 -0.03
CA LYS A 6 -11.10 -2.25 1.22
C LYS A 6 -9.90 -1.81 2.06
N GLN A 7 -9.88 -0.53 2.42
CA GLN A 7 -8.98 0.00 3.43
C GLN A 7 -9.49 -0.46 4.80
N HIS A 8 -8.64 -1.18 5.54
CA HIS A 8 -9.01 -1.76 6.84
C HIS A 8 -8.63 -0.86 8.03
N ASP A 9 -7.72 0.08 7.80
CA ASP A 9 -7.12 0.95 8.81
C ASP A 9 -6.93 2.34 8.20
N GLU A 10 -7.09 3.41 8.97
CA GLU A 10 -6.97 4.79 8.48
C GLU A 10 -5.60 5.06 7.83
N LYS A 11 -4.53 4.44 8.36
CA LYS A 11 -3.17 4.57 7.83
C LYS A 11 -2.88 3.75 6.57
N ASP A 12 -3.82 2.90 6.11
CA ASP A 12 -3.63 1.99 4.98
C ASP A 12 -3.96 2.59 3.61
N CYS A 13 -4.32 3.87 3.51
CA CYS A 13 -4.74 4.48 2.24
C CYS A 13 -3.71 4.26 1.11
N SER A 14 -2.44 4.50 1.39
CA SER A 14 -1.32 4.33 0.46
C SER A 14 -1.05 2.86 0.12
N ALA A 15 -1.03 1.95 1.10
CA ALA A 15 -0.88 0.52 0.84
C ALA A 15 -2.06 -0.06 0.04
N THR A 16 -3.27 0.44 0.28
CA THR A 16 -4.48 0.03 -0.44
C THR A 16 -4.41 0.47 -1.90
N CYS A 17 -4.02 1.72 -2.16
CA CYS A 17 -3.77 2.24 -3.51
C CYS A 17 -2.72 1.41 -4.26
N LEU A 18 -1.59 1.12 -3.60
CA LEU A 18 -0.55 0.30 -4.21
C LEU A 18 -1.02 -1.13 -4.47
N SER A 19 -1.78 -1.74 -3.56
CA SER A 19 -2.38 -3.07 -3.75
C SER A 19 -3.33 -3.10 -4.95
N MET A 20 -4.12 -2.05 -5.17
CA MET A 20 -4.99 -1.91 -6.35
C MET A 20 -4.20 -1.87 -7.64
N ILE A 21 -3.12 -1.08 -7.68
CA ILE A 21 -2.21 -0.99 -8.84
C ILE A 21 -1.56 -2.36 -9.09
N CYS A 22 -0.97 -2.99 -8.07
CA CYS A 22 -0.37 -4.32 -8.19
C CYS A 22 -1.36 -5.35 -8.76
N LYS A 23 -2.60 -5.39 -8.24
CA LYS A 23 -3.65 -6.28 -8.75
C LYS A 23 -4.01 -6.00 -10.20
N LYS A 24 -4.03 -4.74 -10.62
CA LYS A 24 -4.29 -4.34 -12.01
C LYS A 24 -3.21 -4.87 -12.97
N TYR A 25 -1.97 -4.99 -12.52
CA TYR A 25 -0.84 -5.53 -13.27
C TYR A 25 -0.57 -7.02 -13.01
N GLY A 26 -1.46 -7.74 -12.32
CA GLY A 26 -1.35 -9.19 -12.11
C GLY A 26 -0.57 -9.62 -10.85
N PHE A 27 -0.07 -8.68 -10.05
CA PHE A 27 0.63 -8.98 -8.80
C PHE A 27 -0.36 -9.08 -7.62
N LYS A 28 -0.44 -10.27 -7.01
CA LYS A 28 -1.25 -10.50 -5.80
C LYS A 28 -0.38 -10.40 -4.55
N ILE A 29 -0.20 -9.17 -4.07
CA ILE A 29 0.57 -8.89 -2.84
C ILE A 29 -0.41 -8.68 -1.66
N PRO A 30 -0.26 -9.41 -0.53
CA PRO A 30 -1.06 -9.17 0.66
C PRO A 30 -0.86 -7.74 1.19
N LEU A 31 -1.93 -7.08 1.65
CA LEU A 31 -1.88 -5.70 2.14
C LEU A 31 -0.84 -5.53 3.27
N ARG A 32 -0.76 -6.50 4.19
CA ARG A 32 0.25 -6.54 5.27
C ARG A 32 1.69 -6.46 4.74
N LYS A 33 1.98 -7.13 3.61
CA LYS A 33 3.30 -7.08 2.97
C LYS A 33 3.57 -5.72 2.34
N VAL A 34 2.54 -5.08 1.78
CA VAL A 34 2.64 -3.71 1.27
C VAL A 34 2.92 -2.72 2.41
N ARG A 35 2.24 -2.85 3.56
CA ARG A 35 2.49 -2.01 4.75
C ARG A 35 3.95 -2.03 5.19
N THR A 36 4.55 -3.23 5.21
CA THR A 36 5.98 -3.38 5.56
C THR A 36 6.94 -2.87 4.49
N LEU A 37 6.52 -2.83 3.21
CA LEU A 37 7.37 -2.36 2.12
C LEU A 37 7.47 -0.84 2.10
N ILE A 38 6.36 -0.15 2.36
CA ILE A 38 6.28 1.31 2.31
C ILE A 38 6.49 1.96 3.68
N GLN A 39 6.89 1.18 4.70
CA GLN A 39 7.21 1.64 6.05
C GLN A 39 6.10 2.51 6.66
N ILE A 40 4.87 1.99 6.68
CA ILE A 40 3.77 2.68 7.36
C ILE A 40 4.04 2.72 8.87
N ASP A 41 4.13 3.93 9.41
CA ASP A 41 4.15 4.20 10.85
C ASP A 41 2.74 4.45 11.38
N ASP A 42 2.62 4.87 12.64
CA ASP A 42 1.31 5.11 13.27
C ASP A 42 0.56 6.34 12.72
N TYR A 43 1.24 7.22 11.99
CA TYR A 43 0.68 8.40 11.35
C TYR A 43 0.46 8.23 9.84
N GLY A 44 0.93 7.12 9.25
CA GLY A 44 0.81 6.83 7.84
C GLY A 44 2.16 6.56 7.18
N THR A 45 2.30 7.01 5.94
CA THR A 45 3.60 7.01 5.24
C THR A 45 3.73 8.30 4.47
N ASN A 46 4.94 8.83 4.41
CA ASN A 46 5.26 9.91 3.49
C ASN A 46 5.73 9.34 2.14
N ILE A 47 5.76 10.19 1.11
CA ILE A 47 6.21 9.82 -0.24
C ILE A 47 7.69 9.42 -0.25
N TYR A 48 8.50 10.01 0.65
CA TYR A 48 9.93 9.70 0.74
C TYR A 48 10.17 8.25 1.18
N GLY A 49 9.51 7.77 2.23
CA GLY A 49 9.58 6.37 2.70
C GLY A 49 8.91 5.39 1.74
N PHE A 50 8.00 5.88 0.89
CA PHE A 50 7.36 5.10 -0.16
C PHE A 50 8.30 4.84 -1.36
N ILE A 51 9.07 5.85 -1.78
CA ILE A 51 9.99 5.76 -2.94
C ILE A 51 11.36 5.22 -2.51
N LYS A 52 11.83 5.65 -1.35
CA LYS A 52 13.18 5.37 -0.88
C LYS A 52 13.15 4.30 0.19
N LYS A 53 13.62 3.11 -0.19
CA LYS A 53 14.24 2.19 0.75
C LYS A 53 15.71 2.64 0.83
N TYR A 54 16.23 2.89 2.04
CA TYR A 54 17.53 3.50 2.40
C TYR A 54 17.48 5.01 2.72
#